data_AF-V9GKJ6-F1
#
_entry.id   AF-V9GKJ6-F1
#
_cell.length_a   1.000
_cell.length_b   1.000
_cell.length_c   1.000
_cell.angle_alpha   90.00
_cell.angle_beta   90.00
_cell.angle_gamma   90.00
#
_symmetry.space_group_name_H-M   'P 1'
#
loop_
_entity.id
_entity.type
_entity.pdbx_description
1 polymer ?
#
loop_
_entity_poly.entity_id
_entity_poly.type
_entity_poly.pdbx_seq_one_letter_code
_entity_poly.pdbx_strand_id
1 'polypeptide(L)'
;MREAFSRYAGRDDIKFKPILGMEHPWDYRNKAQLQLKRKGHEVIAGLYEADSHTIVDISGCPIQHPQVNEAVERVKSVLEELRIPLHKENGQKDGVRTIVVRHGFQSQELQVTLVAAGSKLPRRMSLSVCCA
;
A
#
# COMPACT_ATOMS: atom_id res chain seq x y z
N MET A 1 -16.29 19.58 9.75
CA MET A 1 -15.64 20.26 10.90
C MET A 1 -16.63 21.04 11.75
N ARG A 2 -17.34 22.06 11.21
CA ARG A 2 -18.38 22.81 11.94
C ARG A 2 -19.42 21.91 12.63
N GLU A 3 -19.99 20.98 11.87
CA GLU A 3 -20.98 20.03 12.38
C GLU A 3 -20.45 19.17 13.55
N ALA A 4 -19.18 18.77 13.49
CA ALA A 4 -18.57 17.99 14.58
C ALA A 4 -18.43 18.83 15.86
N PHE A 5 -18.02 20.10 15.75
CA PHE A 5 -17.93 21.01 16.91
C PHE A 5 -19.30 21.36 17.49
N SER A 6 -20.29 21.57 16.63
CA SER A 6 -21.68 21.78 17.06
C SER A 6 -22.21 20.56 17.83
N ARG A 7 -22.14 19.36 17.22
CA ARG A 7 -22.75 18.15 17.78
C ARG A 7 -22.02 17.58 18.99
N TYR A 8 -20.69 17.57 18.98
CA TYR A 8 -19.91 16.88 20.01
C TYR A 8 -19.31 17.80 21.06
N ALA A 9 -19.17 19.10 20.77
CA ALA A 9 -18.62 20.09 21.71
C ALA A 9 -19.62 21.19 22.09
N GLY A 10 -20.82 21.22 21.51
CA GLY A 10 -21.83 22.23 21.79
C GLY A 10 -21.40 23.66 21.44
N ARG A 11 -20.45 23.80 20.50
CA ARG A 11 -19.86 25.10 20.13
C ARG A 11 -20.18 25.47 18.69
N ASP A 12 -21.12 26.40 18.53
CA ASP A 12 -21.51 26.96 17.25
C ASP A 12 -20.80 28.29 16.93
N ASP A 13 -20.15 28.89 17.93
CA ASP A 13 -19.53 30.23 17.88
C ASP A 13 -18.09 30.23 17.32
N ILE A 14 -17.57 29.08 16.94
CA ILE A 14 -16.17 28.95 16.50
C ILE A 14 -15.99 29.52 15.09
N LYS A 15 -15.07 30.48 14.98
CA LYS A 15 -14.61 31.02 13.69
C LYS A 15 -13.57 30.11 13.07
N PHE A 16 -13.96 29.40 12.02
CA PHE A 16 -13.04 28.58 11.22
C PHE A 16 -12.38 29.41 10.12
N LYS A 17 -11.05 29.28 9.99
CA LYS A 17 -10.33 29.74 8.80
C LYS A 17 -10.69 28.84 7.60
N PRO A 18 -10.54 29.34 6.36
CA PRO A 18 -10.68 28.51 5.16
C PRO A 18 -9.74 27.30 5.21
N ILE A 19 -10.18 26.17 4.65
CA ILE A 19 -9.34 24.98 4.49
C ILE A 19 -8.31 25.27 3.42
N LEU A 20 -7.03 25.10 3.74
CA LEU A 20 -5.95 25.23 2.76
C LEU A 20 -5.88 23.95 1.93
N GLY A 21 -6.17 24.07 0.64
CA GLY A 21 -5.97 23.00 -0.33
C GLY A 21 -4.53 22.93 -0.83
N MET A 22 -4.18 21.81 -1.45
CA MET A 22 -2.93 21.65 -2.19
C MET A 22 -3.13 22.14 -3.63
N GLU A 23 -2.15 22.83 -4.21
CA GLU A 23 -2.20 23.31 -5.60
C GLU A 23 -2.29 22.14 -6.60
N HIS A 24 -1.55 21.06 -6.34
CA HIS A 24 -1.56 19.84 -7.13
C HIS A 24 -1.87 18.62 -6.23
N PRO A 25 -3.14 18.20 -6.09
CA PRO A 25 -3.58 17.21 -5.10
C PRO A 25 -3.32 15.75 -5.50
N TRP A 26 -2.27 15.51 -6.29
CA TRP A 26 -1.84 14.19 -6.78
C TRP A 26 -0.42 13.89 -6.32
N ASP A 27 0.00 12.62 -6.43
CA ASP A 27 1.37 12.14 -6.14
C ASP A 27 1.91 12.43 -4.72
N TYR A 28 1.10 12.98 -3.81
CA TYR A 28 1.53 13.45 -2.50
C TYR A 28 1.81 12.30 -1.50
N ARG A 29 1.24 11.11 -1.73
CA ARG A 29 1.34 10.01 -0.78
C ARG A 29 2.66 9.28 -0.98
N ASN A 30 3.52 9.39 0.01
CA ASN A 30 4.84 8.76 0.01
C ASN A 30 4.85 7.29 0.47
N LYS A 31 3.72 6.75 0.91
CA LYS A 31 3.62 5.39 1.45
C LYS A 31 2.41 4.65 0.90
N ALA A 32 2.69 3.55 0.20
CA ALA A 32 1.71 2.53 -0.16
C ALA A 32 1.83 1.33 0.79
N GLN A 33 0.69 0.81 1.23
CA GLN A 33 0.60 -0.45 1.96
C GLN A 33 -0.52 -1.25 1.31
N LEU A 34 -0.15 -2.29 0.56
CA LEU A 34 -1.04 -3.01 -0.34
C LEU A 34 -1.07 -4.49 0.02
N GLN A 35 -2.29 -5.04 0.12
CA GLN A 35 -2.50 -6.46 0.30
C GLN A 35 -2.25 -7.18 -1.01
N LEU A 36 -1.59 -8.33 -0.92
CA LEU A 36 -1.32 -9.17 -2.07
C LEU A 36 -2.34 -10.29 -2.17
N LYS A 37 -2.77 -10.58 -3.39
CA LYS A 37 -3.56 -11.78 -3.69
C LYS A 37 -3.12 -12.34 -5.04
N ARG A 38 -3.30 -13.64 -5.21
CA ARG A 38 -3.07 -14.30 -6.49
C ARG A 38 -4.41 -14.55 -7.19
N LYS A 39 -4.53 -14.11 -8.45
CA LYS A 39 -5.68 -14.38 -9.32
C LYS A 39 -5.18 -15.16 -10.53
N GLY A 40 -5.24 -16.48 -10.44
CA GLY A 40 -4.60 -17.37 -11.43
C GLY A 40 -3.07 -17.26 -11.35
N HIS A 41 -2.44 -16.79 -12.43
CA HIS A 41 -0.99 -16.56 -12.48
C HIS A 41 -0.58 -15.16 -12.01
N GLU A 42 -1.50 -14.21 -12.08
CA GLU A 42 -1.28 -12.80 -11.77
C GLU A 42 -1.28 -12.54 -10.25
N VAL A 43 -0.40 -11.64 -9.82
CA VAL A 43 -0.33 -11.07 -8.48
C VAL A 43 -0.96 -9.68 -8.51
N ILE A 44 -2.06 -9.52 -7.78
CA ILE A 44 -2.69 -8.22 -7.58
C ILE A 44 -2.19 -7.60 -6.27
N ALA A 45 -1.97 -6.28 -6.27
CA ALA A 45 -1.61 -5.49 -5.10
C ALA A 45 -2.66 -4.40 -4.88
N GLY A 46 -3.39 -4.49 -3.76
CA GLY A 46 -4.63 -3.74 -3.62
C GLY A 46 -5.02 -3.38 -2.20
N LEU A 47 -6.18 -2.76 -2.07
CA LEU A 47 -6.86 -2.54 -0.80
C LEU A 47 -8.13 -3.38 -0.75
N TYR A 48 -8.62 -3.60 0.47
CA TYR A 48 -9.93 -4.20 0.64
C TYR A 48 -11.02 -3.23 0.20
N GLU A 49 -11.99 -3.76 -0.55
CA GLU A 49 -13.26 -3.09 -0.77
C GLU A 49 -13.97 -2.81 0.57
N ALA A 50 -14.78 -1.75 0.60
CA ALA A 50 -15.54 -1.40 1.79
C ALA A 50 -16.36 -2.60 2.30
N ASP A 51 -16.29 -2.83 3.61
CA ASP A 51 -17.00 -3.90 4.32
C ASP A 51 -16.73 -5.33 3.78
N SER A 52 -15.58 -5.58 3.15
CA SER A 52 -15.23 -6.91 2.65
C SER A 52 -13.73 -7.25 2.77
N HIS A 53 -13.38 -8.52 2.53
CA HIS A 53 -11.99 -8.98 2.33
C HIS A 53 -11.66 -9.19 0.84
N THR A 54 -12.46 -8.59 -0.05
CA THR A 54 -12.20 -8.58 -1.49
C THR A 54 -11.14 -7.55 -1.80
N ILE A 55 -10.03 -7.98 -2.38
CA ILE A 55 -8.96 -7.07 -2.78
C ILE A 55 -9.28 -6.46 -4.14
N VAL A 56 -9.35 -5.13 -4.17
CA VAL A 56 -9.42 -4.30 -5.37
C VAL A 56 -8.01 -3.89 -5.74
N ASP A 57 -7.59 -4.23 -6.95
CA ASP A 57 -6.29 -3.79 -7.46
C ASP A 57 -6.27 -2.26 -7.57
N ILE A 58 -5.28 -1.64 -6.92
CA ILE A 58 -5.07 -0.19 -6.96
C ILE A 58 -3.64 0.16 -7.40
N SER A 59 -3.03 -0.74 -8.16
CA SER A 59 -1.82 -0.48 -8.93
C SER A 59 -1.96 0.81 -9.76
N GLY A 60 -0.94 1.67 -9.75
CA GLY A 60 -0.98 2.95 -10.46
C GLY A 60 -1.89 4.03 -9.86
N CYS A 61 -2.06 4.02 -8.53
CA CYS A 61 -2.92 4.97 -7.83
C CYS A 61 -2.42 6.44 -7.98
N PRO A 62 -3.24 7.38 -8.50
CA PRO A 62 -2.79 8.76 -8.79
C PRO A 62 -2.37 9.61 -7.59
N ILE A 63 -2.77 9.22 -6.38
CA ILE A 63 -2.36 9.94 -5.17
C ILE A 63 -1.04 9.42 -4.61
N GLN A 64 -0.57 8.26 -5.07
CA GLN A 64 0.73 7.70 -4.67
C GLN A 64 1.83 8.30 -5.52
N HIS A 65 2.98 8.57 -4.89
CA HIS A 65 4.15 9.06 -5.62
C HIS A 65 4.53 8.11 -6.79
N PRO A 66 4.96 8.62 -7.96
CA PRO A 66 5.28 7.79 -9.12
C PRO A 66 6.31 6.68 -8.83
N GLN A 67 7.37 6.99 -8.07
CA GLN A 67 8.36 6.00 -7.63
C GLN A 67 7.76 4.89 -6.74
N VAL A 68 6.71 5.21 -5.97
CA VAL A 68 6.00 4.21 -5.16
C VAL A 68 5.19 3.28 -6.06
N ASN A 69 4.48 3.82 -7.05
CA ASN A 69 3.73 3.02 -8.03
C ASN A 69 4.64 2.11 -8.85
N GLU A 70 5.77 2.64 -9.34
CA GLU A 70 6.77 1.88 -10.09
C GLU A 70 7.33 0.70 -9.27
N ALA A 71 7.67 0.94 -8.00
CA ALA A 71 8.18 -0.10 -7.12
C ALA A 71 7.14 -1.19 -6.85
N VAL A 72 5.87 -0.83 -6.70
CA VAL A 72 4.76 -1.78 -6.52
C VAL A 72 4.67 -2.71 -7.72
N GLU A 73 4.68 -2.17 -8.94
CA GLU A 73 4.65 -2.98 -10.17
C GLU A 73 5.86 -3.90 -10.26
N ARG A 74 7.05 -3.38 -10.00
CA ARG A 74 8.27 -4.19 -10.01
C ARG A 74 8.21 -5.34 -9.02
N VAL A 75 7.72 -5.09 -7.81
CA VAL A 75 7.56 -6.14 -6.79
C VAL A 75 6.54 -7.18 -7.21
N LYS A 76 5.41 -6.79 -7.83
CA LYS A 76 4.43 -7.75 -8.38
C LYS A 76 5.08 -8.68 -9.38
N SER A 77 5.80 -8.14 -10.37
CA SER A 77 6.49 -8.94 -11.40
C SER A 77 7.50 -9.91 -10.79
N VAL A 78 8.32 -9.46 -9.83
CA VAL A 78 9.29 -10.34 -9.14
C VAL A 78 8.60 -11.47 -8.38
N LEU A 79 7.49 -11.19 -7.69
CA LEU A 79 6.71 -12.21 -6.98
C LEU A 79 6.03 -13.21 -7.92
N GLU A 80 5.66 -12.79 -9.12
CA GLU A 80 5.15 -13.64 -10.19
C GLU A 80 6.22 -14.56 -10.76
N GLU A 81 7.32 -13.97 -11.24
CA GLU A 81 8.45 -14.68 -11.87
C GLU A 81 9.06 -15.74 -10.94
N LEU A 82 9.31 -15.35 -9.69
CA LEU A 82 9.89 -16.25 -8.69
C LEU A 82 8.86 -17.21 -8.08
N ARG A 83 7.59 -17.10 -8.46
CA ARG A 83 6.46 -17.89 -7.93
C ARG A 83 6.42 -17.89 -6.41
N ILE A 84 6.65 -16.72 -5.80
CA ILE A 84 6.66 -16.59 -4.35
C ILE A 84 5.26 -16.87 -3.80
N PRO A 85 5.14 -17.73 -2.76
CA PRO A 85 3.86 -17.97 -2.10
C PRO A 85 3.30 -16.69 -1.50
N LEU A 86 2.02 -16.44 -1.75
CA LEU A 86 1.27 -15.35 -1.13
C LEU A 86 0.37 -15.92 -0.04
N HIS A 87 0.21 -15.17 1.04
CA HIS A 87 -0.62 -15.58 2.16
C HIS A 87 -2.10 -15.75 1.72
N LYS A 88 -2.77 -16.77 2.26
CA LYS A 88 -4.20 -17.02 2.05
C LYS A 88 -4.88 -17.26 3.39
N GLU A 89 -5.93 -16.49 3.69
CA GLU A 89 -6.67 -16.57 4.96
C GLU A 89 -7.22 -17.98 5.24
N ASN A 90 -7.72 -18.69 4.21
CA ASN A 90 -8.31 -20.03 4.34
C ASN A 90 -7.34 -21.17 3.93
N GLY A 91 -6.03 -20.94 3.94
CA GLY A 91 -5.08 -21.92 3.42
C GLY A 91 -3.66 -21.79 3.96
N GLN A 92 -2.71 -21.54 3.06
CA GLN A 92 -1.29 -21.51 3.38
C GLN A 92 -0.96 -20.38 4.38
N LYS A 93 -0.48 -20.75 5.57
CA LYS A 93 -0.11 -19.82 6.64
C LYS A 93 1.22 -19.09 6.38
N ASP A 94 1.99 -19.55 5.40
CA ASP A 94 3.26 -18.96 4.99
C ASP A 94 3.14 -18.23 3.65
N GLY A 95 3.95 -17.18 3.49
CA GLY A 95 3.99 -16.36 2.27
C GLY A 95 3.91 -14.87 2.54
N VAL A 96 4.09 -14.07 1.48
CA VAL A 96 3.98 -12.61 1.56
C VAL A 96 2.50 -12.23 1.58
N ARG A 97 2.10 -11.42 2.56
CA ARG A 97 0.74 -10.93 2.74
C ARG A 97 0.58 -9.50 2.21
N THR A 98 1.54 -8.65 2.52
CA THR A 98 1.44 -7.21 2.28
C THR A 98 2.77 -6.69 1.77
N ILE A 99 2.73 -5.74 0.84
CA ILE A 99 3.89 -4.95 0.46
C ILE A 99 3.71 -3.54 1.03
N VAL A 100 4.78 -2.99 1.59
CA VAL A 100 4.84 -1.59 2.01
C VAL A 100 5.98 -0.93 1.28
N VAL A 101 5.67 0.12 0.52
CA VAL A 101 6.66 0.91 -0.21
C VAL A 101 6.64 2.33 0.34
N ARG A 102 7.83 2.88 0.62
CA ARG A 102 8.01 4.27 1.07
C ARG A 102 9.00 4.98 0.18
N HIS A 103 8.70 6.23 -0.18
CA HIS A 103 9.61 7.13 -0.87
C HIS A 103 9.93 8.35 0.01
N GLY A 104 11.19 8.65 0.25
CA GLY A 104 11.61 9.86 0.97
C GLY A 104 11.63 11.06 0.03
N PHE A 105 10.72 12.03 0.18
CA PHE A 105 10.73 13.24 -0.66
C PHE A 105 12.04 14.03 -0.58
N GLN A 106 12.64 14.12 0.61
CA GLN A 106 13.89 14.85 0.80
C GLN A 106 15.12 14.00 0.48
N SER A 107 15.12 12.72 0.89
CA SER A 107 16.27 11.83 0.70
C SER A 107 16.33 11.19 -0.69
N GLN A 108 15.22 11.19 -1.43
CA GLN A 108 15.04 10.45 -2.69
C GLN A 108 15.26 8.94 -2.55
N GLU A 109 15.21 8.42 -1.33
CA GLU A 109 15.39 7.00 -1.05
C GLU A 109 14.07 6.25 -1.15
N LEU A 110 14.14 5.02 -1.68
CA LEU A 110 13.02 4.12 -1.82
C LEU A 110 13.21 2.90 -0.91
N GLN A 111 12.22 2.61 -0.07
CA GLN A 111 12.21 1.45 0.80
C GLN A 111 11.07 0.52 0.40
N VAL A 112 11.39 -0.75 0.14
CA VAL A 112 10.42 -1.83 -0.04
C VAL A 112 10.43 -2.75 1.18
N THR A 113 9.27 -3.04 1.74
CA THR A 113 9.08 -3.98 2.86
C THR A 113 8.11 -5.07 2.44
N LEU A 114 8.54 -6.33 2.56
CA LEU A 114 7.68 -7.51 2.38
C LEU A 114 7.22 -7.99 3.74
N VAL A 115 5.91 -7.94 4.00
CA VAL A 115 5.30 -8.44 5.24
C VAL A 115 4.83 -9.87 4.99
N ALA A 116 5.42 -10.83 5.70
CA ALA A 116 5.06 -12.24 5.60
C ALA A 116 4.25 -12.71 6.80
N ALA A 117 3.41 -13.73 6.58
CA ALA A 117 2.57 -14.32 7.63
C ALA A 117 3.30 -15.36 8.51
N GLY A 118 4.53 -15.76 8.13
CA GLY A 118 5.36 -16.71 8.86
C GLY A 118 6.77 -16.16 9.14
N SER A 119 7.52 -16.87 9.99
CA SER A 119 8.88 -16.48 10.40
C SER A 119 9.95 -16.68 9.31
N LYS A 120 9.60 -17.35 8.21
CA LYS A 120 10.51 -17.61 7.08
C LYS A 120 9.96 -16.96 5.81
N LEU A 121 10.80 -16.16 5.16
CA LEU A 121 10.54 -15.64 3.82
C LEU A 121 11.08 -16.65 2.79
N PRO A 122 10.22 -17.28 1.95
CA PRO A 122 10.68 -18.16 0.89
C PRO A 122 11.63 -17.42 -0.06
N ARG A 123 12.73 -18.08 -0.48
CA ARG A 123 13.71 -17.51 -1.45
C ARG A 123 14.28 -16.13 -1.07
N ARG A 124 14.54 -15.90 0.22
CA ARG A 124 15.09 -14.64 0.77
C ARG A 124 16.28 -14.08 -0.02
N MET A 125 17.24 -14.92 -0.41
CA MET A 125 18.43 -14.48 -1.18
C MET A 125 18.07 -13.98 -2.58
N SER A 126 17.13 -14.62 -3.28
CA SER A 126 16.72 -14.18 -4.62
C SER A 126 15.95 -12.86 -4.56
N LEU A 127 15.16 -12.65 -3.50
CA LEU A 127 14.41 -11.41 -3.29
C LEU A 127 15.31 -10.22 -2.95
N SER A 128 16.41 -10.43 -2.21
CA SER A 128 17.36 -9.35 -1.92
C SER A 128 18.14 -8.88 -3.14
N VAL A 129 18.36 -9.75 -4.13
CA VAL A 129 19.12 -9.40 -5.34
C VAL A 129 18.26 -8.68 -6.38
N CYS A 130 16.95 -8.97 -6.44
CA CYS A 130 16.04 -8.29 -7.37
C CYS A 130 15.55 -6.91 -6.92
N CYS A 131 15.69 -6.58 -5.63
CA CYS A 131 15.22 -5.32 -5.03
C CYS A 131 16.35 -4.33 -4.70
N ALA A 132 17.60 -4.65 -5.04
CA ALA A 132 18.75 -3.75 -5.00
C ALA A 132 18.98 -3.14 -6.39
#